data_AF-A0A7S3H4C2-F1
#
_entry.id   AF-A0A7S3H4C2-F1
#
_cell.length_a   1.000
_cell.length_b   1.000
_cell.length_c   1.000
_cell.angle_alpha   90.00
_cell.angle_beta   90.00
_cell.angle_gamma   90.00
#
_symmetry.space_group_name_H-M   'P 1'
#
loop_
_entity.id
_entity.type
_entity.pdbx_description
1 polymer ?
#
loop_
_entity_poly.entity_id
_entity_poly.type
_entity_poly.pdbx_seq_one_letter_code
_entity_poly.pdbx_strand_id
1 'polypeptide(L)'
;GDNFGTSIALNGNTALVSAPNYNNGAGGVFVFTRTLAGTSFTAAQSLVPTIALYPLTTGVNFGASLTIVGDLLAVGCPGYHDKTVYFGDVASTETRTKSGAVFIFERVSAAFSFKFLQKLKASNVQEFDGFGFDLDLDGKNLVVSSLQHYAGELSPDKPIVSITTHAKYSNTPLGGSFKVKWLTEATGETFLTRFILHDVSAAVMRDILMADLPTGPLLVSRSRVDAYDGGYMWLVTFLDHDAPVPLFQIDSLRLAGTEAKVSVQYVNPSPERLRGKVHVFQRPDVAGGMFVEQMLLSPHVHQVADRCGQSVRMSGKYALVGCPNRDQRVPSQNSGAGFMYHLGLLAVQYSSK
;
A
#
# COMPACT_ATOMS: atom_id res chain seq x y z
N GLY A 1 -14.75 22.03 1.87
CA GLY A 1 -15.55 21.79 3.07
C GLY A 1 -14.73 20.98 4.05
N ASP A 2 -15.13 20.93 5.32
CA ASP A 2 -14.32 20.35 6.42
C ASP A 2 -14.28 18.81 6.45
N ASN A 3 -14.91 18.16 5.48
CA ASN A 3 -15.10 16.71 5.41
C ASN A 3 -15.71 16.13 6.71
N PHE A 4 -16.64 16.87 7.31
CA PHE A 4 -17.40 16.40 8.47
C PHE A 4 -18.17 15.12 8.12
N GLY A 5 -18.04 14.08 8.94
CA GLY A 5 -18.61 12.76 8.66
C GLY A 5 -17.71 11.81 7.89
N THR A 6 -16.41 12.12 7.73
CA THR A 6 -15.45 11.20 7.07
C THR A 6 -15.41 9.83 7.76
N SER A 7 -15.39 9.82 9.09
CA SER A 7 -15.52 8.63 9.91
C SER A 7 -16.53 8.90 11.02
N ILE A 8 -17.28 7.86 11.35
CA ILE A 8 -18.31 7.86 12.39
C ILE A 8 -18.13 6.60 13.22
N ALA A 9 -18.14 6.74 14.54
CA ALA A 9 -18.16 5.60 15.44
C ALA A 9 -19.21 5.78 16.54
N LEU A 10 -19.85 4.67 16.92
CA LEU A 10 -20.98 4.65 17.84
C LEU A 10 -20.69 3.69 18.99
N ASN A 11 -20.94 4.14 20.22
CA ASN A 11 -20.95 3.28 21.39
C ASN A 11 -22.14 3.67 22.28
N GLY A 12 -23.24 2.94 22.15
CA GLY A 12 -24.50 3.20 22.85
C GLY A 12 -25.05 4.60 22.57
N ASN A 13 -24.99 5.48 23.57
CA ASN A 13 -25.50 6.85 23.49
C ASN A 13 -24.43 7.89 23.16
N THR A 14 -23.22 7.46 22.80
CA THR A 14 -22.13 8.32 22.33
C THR A 14 -21.92 8.10 20.83
N ALA A 15 -21.92 9.18 20.06
CA ALA A 15 -21.53 9.19 18.67
C ALA A 15 -20.30 10.09 18.49
N LEU A 16 -19.35 9.63 17.71
CA LEU A 16 -18.14 10.37 17.36
C LEU A 16 -18.19 10.64 15.87
N VAL A 17 -17.93 11.89 15.49
CA VAL A 17 -17.93 12.31 14.08
C VAL A 17 -16.68 13.12 13.82
N SER A 18 -15.88 12.69 12.84
CA SER A 18 -14.64 13.36 12.47
C SER A 18 -14.83 14.42 11.38
N ALA A 19 -13.99 15.44 11.38
CA ALA A 19 -13.83 16.40 10.30
C ALA A 19 -12.33 16.63 10.01
N PRO A 20 -11.68 15.74 9.24
CA PRO A 20 -10.21 15.79 9.04
C PRO A 20 -9.72 17.04 8.31
N ASN A 21 -10.60 17.77 7.60
CA ASN A 21 -10.27 19.02 6.92
C ASN A 21 -10.65 20.28 7.73
N TYR A 22 -11.21 20.11 8.93
CA TYR A 22 -11.51 21.23 9.83
C TYR A 22 -10.25 22.04 10.17
N ASN A 23 -10.41 23.36 10.29
CA ASN A 23 -9.32 24.31 10.59
C ASN A 23 -8.10 24.12 9.68
N ASN A 24 -8.30 24.26 8.36
CA ASN A 24 -7.27 24.09 7.33
C ASN A 24 -6.58 22.71 7.37
N GLY A 25 -7.32 21.66 7.70
CA GLY A 25 -6.77 20.30 7.78
C GLY A 25 -5.96 20.01 9.04
N ALA A 26 -6.00 20.86 10.06
CA ALA A 26 -5.57 20.45 11.40
C ALA A 26 -6.41 19.26 11.89
N GLY A 27 -7.69 19.25 11.51
CA GLY A 27 -8.65 18.19 11.81
C GLY A 27 -9.34 18.38 13.16
N GLY A 28 -10.39 17.60 13.40
CA GLY A 28 -11.19 17.66 14.61
C GLY A 28 -12.10 16.46 14.73
N VAL A 29 -12.39 16.05 15.98
CA VAL A 29 -13.39 15.01 16.26
C VAL A 29 -14.42 15.59 17.21
N PHE A 30 -15.69 15.43 16.88
CA PHE A 30 -16.81 15.95 17.64
C PHE A 30 -17.56 14.82 18.30
N VAL A 31 -17.77 14.94 19.60
CA VAL A 31 -18.54 14.01 20.41
C VAL A 31 -19.96 14.51 20.49
N PHE A 32 -20.89 13.63 20.16
CA PHE A 32 -22.30 13.83 20.36
C PHE A 32 -22.82 12.81 21.37
N THR A 33 -23.74 13.24 22.22
CA THR A 33 -24.39 12.38 23.20
C THR A 33 -25.89 12.50 23.09
N ARG A 34 -26.60 11.44 23.45
CA ARG A 34 -28.05 11.48 23.67
C ARG A 34 -28.38 11.00 25.07
N THR A 35 -29.49 11.47 25.61
CA THR A 35 -30.03 10.93 26.86
C THR A 35 -30.63 9.54 26.62
N LEU A 36 -30.76 8.73 27.66
CA LEU A 36 -31.35 7.38 27.56
C LEU A 36 -32.80 7.39 27.05
N ALA A 37 -33.55 8.44 27.38
CA ALA A 37 -34.94 8.61 26.95
C ALA A 37 -35.09 9.41 25.63
N GLY A 38 -33.99 9.97 25.12
CA GLY A 38 -34.00 10.83 23.94
C GLY A 38 -33.59 10.10 22.67
N THR A 39 -34.14 10.51 21.52
CA THR A 39 -33.75 9.99 20.21
C THR A 39 -32.68 10.86 19.54
N SER A 40 -32.56 12.13 19.93
CA SER A 40 -31.68 13.11 19.29
C SER A 40 -30.31 13.19 19.96
N PHE A 41 -29.27 13.28 19.14
CA PHE A 41 -27.89 13.53 19.55
C PHE A 41 -27.64 15.04 19.64
N THR A 42 -26.94 15.48 20.70
CA THR A 42 -26.49 16.86 20.90
C THR A 42 -24.97 16.90 21.01
N ALA A 43 -24.35 17.98 20.49
CA ALA A 43 -22.92 18.17 20.59
C ALA A 43 -22.50 18.33 22.06
N ALA A 44 -21.51 17.54 22.48
CA ALA A 44 -21.06 17.46 23.87
C ALA A 44 -19.60 17.89 24.04
N GLN A 45 -18.73 17.61 23.07
CA GLN A 45 -17.30 17.89 23.19
C GLN A 45 -16.64 18.03 21.81
N SER A 46 -15.63 18.89 21.71
CA SER A 46 -14.63 18.85 20.64
C SER A 46 -13.35 18.22 21.18
N LEU A 47 -12.80 17.26 20.44
CA LEU A 47 -11.62 16.50 20.82
C LEU A 47 -10.40 16.93 20.03
N VAL A 48 -9.34 17.22 20.79
CA VAL A 48 -7.98 17.46 20.32
C VAL A 48 -7.02 16.86 21.35
N PRO A 49 -5.81 16.43 20.96
CA PRO A 49 -4.80 16.01 21.93
C PRO A 49 -4.32 17.21 22.75
N THR A 50 -3.42 16.99 23.71
CA THR A 50 -2.78 18.08 24.46
C THR A 50 -1.95 18.95 23.51
N ILE A 51 -2.54 20.00 22.95
CA ILE A 51 -1.97 20.83 21.87
C ILE A 51 -0.62 21.49 22.22
N ALA A 52 -0.35 21.72 23.52
CA ALA A 52 0.94 22.22 23.99
C ALA A 52 2.08 21.21 23.78
N LEU A 53 1.78 19.91 23.78
CA LEU A 53 2.73 18.82 23.55
C LEU A 53 2.65 18.28 22.11
N TYR A 54 1.45 18.27 21.53
CA TYR A 54 1.16 17.70 20.22
C TYR A 54 0.36 18.70 19.37
N PRO A 55 1.03 19.75 18.85
CA PRO A 55 0.36 20.78 18.06
C PRO A 55 -0.20 20.18 16.76
N LEU A 56 -1.47 20.45 16.48
CA LEU A 56 -2.11 20.07 15.21
C LEU A 56 -1.90 21.19 14.19
N THR A 57 -0.94 21.02 13.29
CA THR A 57 -0.66 21.97 12.21
C THR A 57 -1.56 21.74 11.00
N THR A 58 -1.57 22.70 10.07
CA THR A 58 -2.29 22.58 8.78
C THR A 58 -1.98 21.24 8.08
N GLY A 59 -3.02 20.54 7.64
CA GLY A 59 -2.90 19.33 6.83
C GLY A 59 -2.45 18.05 7.54
N VAL A 60 -2.45 17.99 8.88
CA VAL A 60 -2.13 16.75 9.62
C VAL A 60 -3.31 15.76 9.67
N ASN A 61 -4.52 16.23 9.39
CA ASN A 61 -5.75 15.45 9.26
C ASN A 61 -6.11 14.64 10.51
N PHE A 62 -6.09 15.28 11.70
CA PHE A 62 -6.58 14.65 12.92
C PHE A 62 -8.05 14.23 12.77
N GLY A 63 -8.36 12.97 13.08
CA GLY A 63 -9.68 12.39 12.88
C GLY A 63 -9.85 11.65 11.56
N ALA A 64 -8.79 11.44 10.76
CA ALA A 64 -8.90 10.67 9.52
C ALA A 64 -9.45 9.24 9.73
N SER A 65 -9.10 8.64 10.88
CA SER A 65 -9.64 7.36 11.34
C SER A 65 -10.02 7.45 12.83
N LEU A 66 -10.97 6.63 13.25
CA LEU A 66 -11.70 6.78 14.50
C LEU A 66 -12.29 5.42 14.92
N THR A 67 -12.16 5.05 16.20
CA THR A 67 -12.88 3.93 16.82
C THR A 67 -13.15 4.19 18.31
N ILE A 68 -14.23 3.62 18.84
CA ILE A 68 -14.60 3.73 20.26
C ILE A 68 -15.10 2.37 20.76
N VAL A 69 -14.62 1.98 21.94
CA VAL A 69 -15.14 0.83 22.70
C VAL A 69 -15.31 1.25 24.14
N GLY A 70 -16.56 1.26 24.62
CA GLY A 70 -16.89 1.70 25.97
C GLY A 70 -16.49 3.15 26.21
N ASP A 71 -15.46 3.33 27.03
CA ASP A 71 -14.92 4.63 27.47
C ASP A 71 -13.53 4.93 26.90
N LEU A 72 -13.07 4.12 25.95
CA LEU A 72 -11.78 4.27 25.28
C LEU A 72 -11.99 4.60 23.80
N LEU A 73 -11.20 5.55 23.30
CA LEU A 73 -11.26 6.07 21.94
C LEU A 73 -9.84 6.14 21.36
N ALA A 74 -9.68 5.72 20.10
CA ALA A 74 -8.47 5.95 19.33
C ALA A 74 -8.76 6.81 18.09
N VAL A 75 -7.89 7.79 17.83
CA VAL A 75 -8.02 8.73 16.71
C VAL A 75 -6.72 8.78 15.91
N GLY A 76 -6.83 8.55 14.60
CA GLY A 76 -5.71 8.63 13.66
C GLY A 76 -5.47 10.05 13.15
N CYS A 77 -4.20 10.33 12.89
CA CYS A 77 -3.69 11.60 12.39
C CYS A 77 -2.54 11.31 11.39
N PRO A 78 -2.85 10.72 10.22
CA PRO A 78 -1.84 10.20 9.29
C PRO A 78 -0.94 11.29 8.69
N GLY A 79 -1.40 12.55 8.65
CA GLY A 79 -0.58 13.66 8.18
C GLY A 79 0.39 14.22 9.23
N TYR A 80 0.37 13.71 10.46
CA TYR A 80 1.18 14.25 11.56
C TYR A 80 2.69 14.06 11.30
N HIS A 81 3.49 15.05 11.68
CA HIS A 81 4.94 15.01 11.60
C HIS A 81 5.50 14.53 12.94
N ASP A 82 6.12 13.35 12.98
CA ASP A 82 6.58 12.75 14.24
C ASP A 82 8.03 12.26 14.20
N LYS A 83 8.61 12.17 15.39
CA LYS A 83 9.89 11.55 15.67
C LYS A 83 9.67 10.06 15.93
N THR A 84 9.38 9.31 14.88
CA THR A 84 9.16 7.86 14.98
C THR A 84 10.49 7.09 15.09
N VAL A 85 10.43 5.77 15.29
CA VAL A 85 11.63 4.92 15.28
C VAL A 85 11.65 4.10 14.00
N TYR A 86 12.69 4.21 13.18
CA TYR A 86 12.98 3.27 12.09
C TYR A 86 14.20 2.45 12.51
N PHE A 87 13.96 1.23 13.04
CA PHE A 87 14.94 0.28 13.56
C PHE A 87 16.08 0.88 14.42
N GLY A 88 16.06 0.64 15.73
CA GLY A 88 17.09 1.11 16.67
C GLY A 88 16.84 2.49 17.25
N ASP A 89 17.81 3.06 17.95
CA ASP A 89 17.70 4.42 18.48
C ASP A 89 17.92 5.43 17.35
N VAL A 90 16.84 6.01 16.82
CA VAL A 90 16.94 7.19 15.97
C VAL A 90 17.46 8.32 16.85
N ALA A 91 18.49 9.04 16.40
CA ALA A 91 18.85 10.31 17.03
C ALA A 91 17.58 11.18 17.11
N SER A 92 17.18 11.57 18.32
CA SER A 92 15.88 12.14 18.67
C SER A 92 15.58 13.53 18.06
N THR A 93 16.32 13.94 17.04
CA THR A 93 16.30 15.29 16.46
C THR A 93 15.55 15.39 15.14
N GLU A 94 15.50 14.34 14.32
CA GLU A 94 14.86 14.40 12.99
C GLU A 94 13.36 14.07 13.05
N THR A 95 12.53 15.04 12.67
CA THR A 95 11.07 14.86 12.54
C THR A 95 10.75 14.33 11.15
N ARG A 96 10.06 13.19 11.03
CA ARG A 96 9.66 12.62 9.74
C ARG A 96 8.35 13.20 9.27
N THR A 97 8.37 13.79 8.07
CA THR A 97 7.18 14.35 7.41
C THR A 97 6.08 13.32 7.25
N LYS A 98 4.85 13.65 7.66
CA LYS A 98 3.66 12.80 7.48
C LYS A 98 3.89 11.32 7.83
N SER A 99 4.69 11.07 8.86
CA SER A 99 4.91 9.73 9.40
C SER A 99 3.64 9.23 10.10
N GLY A 100 2.79 10.16 10.55
CA GLY A 100 1.49 9.88 11.15
C GLY A 100 1.57 9.66 12.66
N ALA A 101 0.41 9.77 13.31
CA ALA A 101 0.25 9.57 14.74
C ALA A 101 -1.13 8.97 15.05
N VAL A 102 -1.22 8.30 16.21
CA VAL A 102 -2.49 7.90 16.82
C VAL A 102 -2.54 8.40 18.24
N PHE A 103 -3.66 9.02 18.59
CA PHE A 103 -3.93 9.56 19.91
C PHE A 103 -5.07 8.78 20.56
N ILE A 104 -4.86 8.40 21.82
CA ILE A 104 -5.82 7.66 22.64
C ILE A 104 -6.43 8.62 23.65
N PHE A 105 -7.74 8.51 23.81
CA PHE A 105 -8.52 9.25 24.77
C PHE A 105 -9.32 8.28 25.63
N GLU A 106 -9.49 8.61 26.90
CA GLU A 106 -10.33 7.85 27.82
C GLU A 106 -11.23 8.76 28.64
N ARG A 107 -12.36 8.24 29.09
CA ARG A 107 -13.22 8.89 30.09
C ARG A 107 -13.47 7.92 31.24
N VAL A 108 -13.94 8.47 32.36
CA VAL A 108 -14.27 7.66 33.54
C VAL A 108 -15.59 6.90 33.34
N SER A 109 -16.55 7.52 32.65
CA SER A 109 -17.81 6.89 32.23
C SER A 109 -18.49 7.74 31.16
N ALA A 110 -19.58 7.24 30.57
CA ALA A 110 -20.37 7.94 29.57
C ALA A 110 -20.92 9.32 30.00
N ALA A 111 -20.94 9.64 31.29
CA ALA A 111 -21.36 10.93 31.81
C ALA A 111 -20.25 12.01 31.77
N PHE A 112 -18.99 11.62 31.53
CA PHE A 112 -17.84 12.52 31.56
C PHE A 112 -17.27 12.77 30.16
N SER A 113 -16.59 13.91 30.01
CA SER A 113 -15.79 14.22 28.82
C SER A 113 -14.60 13.28 28.71
N PHE A 114 -14.23 12.94 27.46
CA PHE A 114 -12.99 12.26 27.15
C PHE A 114 -11.78 13.15 27.47
N LYS A 115 -10.72 12.55 27.97
CA LYS A 115 -9.43 13.17 28.27
C LYS A 115 -8.33 12.46 27.49
N PHE A 116 -7.30 13.21 27.11
CA PHE A 116 -6.14 12.64 26.44
C PHE A 116 -5.43 11.65 27.37
N LEU A 117 -5.19 10.43 26.88
CA LEU A 117 -4.46 9.39 27.60
C LEU A 117 -3.01 9.33 27.10
N GLN A 118 -2.82 9.11 25.80
CA GLN A 118 -1.48 8.92 25.22
C GLN A 118 -1.42 9.12 23.72
N LYS A 119 -0.20 9.36 23.21
CA LYS A 119 0.14 9.18 21.80
C LYS A 119 0.85 7.83 21.65
N LEU A 120 0.45 7.00 20.69
CA LEU A 120 1.11 5.72 20.46
C LEU A 120 2.55 5.93 19.95
N LYS A 121 3.45 5.02 20.36
CA LYS A 121 4.81 4.94 19.86
C LYS A 121 4.95 3.70 18.96
N ALA A 122 4.92 3.89 17.66
CA ALA A 122 5.11 2.83 16.68
C ALA A 122 6.58 2.70 16.26
N SER A 123 7.02 1.46 16.02
CA SER A 123 8.29 1.16 15.36
C SER A 123 8.11 1.05 13.85
N ASN A 124 9.21 1.15 13.10
CA ASN A 124 9.25 0.94 11.65
C ASN A 124 8.34 1.88 10.82
N VAL A 125 8.12 3.10 11.31
CA VAL A 125 7.37 4.14 10.59
C VAL A 125 8.35 5.13 9.96
N GLN A 126 8.29 5.29 8.64
CA GLN A 126 9.10 6.22 7.86
C GLN A 126 8.36 7.51 7.50
N GLU A 127 9.06 8.39 6.77
CA GLU A 127 8.43 9.54 6.14
C GLU A 127 7.31 9.09 5.21
N PHE A 128 6.19 9.81 5.24
CA PHE A 128 4.98 9.54 4.44
C PHE A 128 4.23 8.22 4.72
N ASP A 129 4.69 7.39 5.66
CA ASP A 129 4.05 6.11 6.03
C ASP A 129 2.64 6.30 6.64
N GLY A 130 2.27 7.51 7.09
CA GLY A 130 0.89 7.80 7.47
C GLY A 130 0.30 6.92 8.57
N PHE A 131 1.06 6.60 9.62
CA PHE A 131 0.59 5.83 10.77
C PHE A 131 -0.71 6.41 11.36
N GLY A 132 -1.71 5.55 11.56
CA GLY A 132 -3.07 5.98 11.89
C GLY A 132 -3.96 6.16 10.66
N PHE A 133 -3.59 5.58 9.52
CA PHE A 133 -4.39 5.63 8.29
C PHE A 133 -5.77 4.98 8.49
N ASP A 134 -5.80 3.76 9.01
CA ASP A 134 -7.00 3.08 9.49
C ASP A 134 -6.70 2.37 10.81
N LEU A 135 -7.73 2.15 11.64
CA LEU A 135 -7.55 1.53 12.95
C LEU A 135 -8.82 0.83 13.43
N ASP A 136 -8.64 -0.14 14.33
CA ASP A 136 -9.75 -0.80 15.02
C ASP A 136 -9.35 -1.25 16.44
N LEU A 137 -10.30 -1.27 17.36
CA LEU A 137 -10.10 -1.48 18.80
C LEU A 137 -11.10 -2.52 19.31
N ASP A 138 -10.65 -3.47 20.12
CA ASP A 138 -11.53 -4.42 20.83
C ASP A 138 -11.59 -4.19 22.35
N GLY A 139 -10.96 -3.09 22.81
CA GLY A 139 -10.81 -2.71 24.22
C GLY A 139 -9.43 -3.05 24.79
N LYS A 140 -8.86 -4.22 24.43
CA LYS A 140 -7.53 -4.66 24.88
C LYS A 140 -6.47 -4.49 23.79
N ASN A 141 -6.81 -4.84 22.56
CA ASN A 141 -5.95 -4.80 21.40
C ASN A 141 -6.41 -3.68 20.47
N LEU A 142 -5.43 -3.03 19.86
CA LEU A 142 -5.62 -1.97 18.88
C LEU A 142 -4.77 -2.30 17.65
N VAL A 143 -5.41 -2.44 16.50
CA VAL A 143 -4.73 -2.59 15.22
C VAL A 143 -4.73 -1.26 14.51
N VAL A 144 -3.56 -0.86 14.01
CA VAL A 144 -3.36 0.43 13.32
C VAL A 144 -2.57 0.20 12.05
N SER A 145 -3.01 0.75 10.93
CA SER A 145 -2.22 0.74 9.70
C SER A 145 -1.33 1.98 9.55
N SER A 146 -0.16 1.74 8.95
CA SER A 146 0.71 2.73 8.33
C SER A 146 0.73 2.44 6.85
N LEU A 147 0.13 3.32 6.07
CA LEU A 147 0.11 3.20 4.62
C LEU A 147 0.74 4.43 3.99
N GLN A 148 1.81 4.20 3.22
CA GLN A 148 2.50 5.28 2.54
C GLN A 148 1.54 6.03 1.62
N HIS A 149 1.54 7.36 1.73
CA HIS A 149 0.78 8.19 0.83
C HIS A 149 1.29 8.03 -0.61
N TYR A 150 0.40 7.64 -1.52
CA TYR A 150 0.67 7.50 -2.94
C TYR A 150 -0.47 8.12 -3.74
N ALA A 151 -0.11 9.02 -4.65
CA ALA A 151 -1.06 9.76 -5.50
C ALA A 151 -1.03 9.32 -6.97
N GLY A 152 -0.16 8.37 -7.33
CA GLY A 152 -0.09 7.81 -8.68
C GLY A 152 -1.13 6.69 -8.93
N GLU A 153 -1.15 6.19 -10.16
CA GLU A 153 -1.96 5.03 -10.52
C GLU A 153 -1.30 3.74 -10.01
N LEU A 154 -2.11 2.85 -9.45
CA LEU A 154 -1.64 1.54 -9.00
C LEU A 154 -1.54 0.62 -10.21
N SER A 155 -0.32 0.33 -10.62
CA SER A 155 -0.05 -0.67 -11.64
C SER A 155 -0.09 -2.09 -11.07
N PRO A 156 -0.41 -3.10 -11.92
CA PRO A 156 -0.20 -4.50 -11.58
C PRO A 156 1.26 -4.79 -11.18
N ASP A 157 1.47 -5.82 -10.37
CA ASP A 157 2.79 -6.15 -9.81
C ASP A 157 3.84 -6.47 -10.88
N LYS A 158 3.44 -7.13 -11.97
CA LYS A 158 4.39 -7.70 -12.92
C LYS A 158 4.76 -6.70 -14.01
N PRO A 159 6.06 -6.42 -14.23
CA PRO A 159 6.50 -5.64 -15.36
C PRO A 159 6.10 -6.34 -16.67
N ILE A 160 5.54 -5.58 -17.61
CA ILE A 160 5.14 -6.06 -18.93
C ILE A 160 5.75 -5.15 -20.00
N VAL A 161 6.49 -5.77 -20.90
CA VAL A 161 7.08 -5.11 -22.07
C VAL A 161 6.42 -5.67 -23.32
N SER A 162 5.99 -4.80 -24.22
CA SER A 162 5.60 -5.21 -25.58
C SER A 162 6.81 -5.16 -26.49
N ILE A 163 6.95 -6.18 -27.33
CA ILE A 163 7.83 -6.16 -28.50
C ILE A 163 6.89 -6.26 -29.70
N THR A 164 6.95 -5.30 -30.62
CA THR A 164 6.04 -5.29 -31.78
C THR A 164 6.82 -5.13 -33.06
N THR A 165 6.65 -6.07 -33.98
CA THR A 165 7.17 -5.95 -35.34
C THR A 165 6.15 -5.21 -36.20
N HIS A 166 6.63 -4.27 -37.00
CA HIS A 166 5.81 -3.47 -37.89
C HIS A 166 6.52 -3.25 -39.21
N ALA A 167 5.74 -3.06 -40.27
CA ALA A 167 6.21 -2.59 -41.57
C ALA A 167 5.22 -1.56 -42.12
N LYS A 168 5.63 -0.83 -43.15
CA LYS A 168 4.70 -0.03 -43.93
C LYS A 168 3.92 -0.95 -44.88
N TYR A 169 2.61 -0.76 -44.94
CA TYR A 169 1.74 -1.50 -45.87
C TYR A 169 2.25 -1.38 -47.30
N SER A 170 2.71 -2.51 -47.88
CA SER A 170 3.29 -2.57 -49.21
C SER A 170 3.28 -4.00 -49.76
N ASN A 171 3.72 -4.17 -51.00
CA ASN A 171 3.90 -5.49 -51.64
C ASN A 171 5.16 -6.24 -51.16
N THR A 172 5.97 -5.63 -50.28
CA THR A 172 7.15 -6.27 -49.68
C THR A 172 6.82 -6.60 -48.23
N PRO A 173 6.34 -7.83 -47.96
CA PRO A 173 5.84 -8.19 -46.65
C PRO A 173 6.94 -8.11 -45.59
N LEU A 174 6.52 -7.92 -44.34
CA LEU A 174 7.39 -8.08 -43.18
C LEU A 174 8.00 -9.48 -43.19
N GLY A 175 9.29 -9.56 -42.91
CA GLY A 175 10.04 -10.81 -42.96
C GLY A 175 11.35 -10.76 -42.19
N GLY A 176 12.12 -11.83 -42.29
CA GLY A 176 13.46 -11.89 -41.72
C GLY A 176 13.46 -12.04 -40.19
N SER A 177 14.48 -11.47 -39.56
CA SER A 177 14.79 -11.71 -38.15
C SER A 177 15.39 -10.48 -37.46
N PHE A 178 15.24 -10.40 -36.16
CA PHE A 178 15.83 -9.36 -35.32
C PHE A 178 16.52 -10.00 -34.11
N LYS A 179 17.28 -9.20 -33.35
CA LYS A 179 17.80 -9.62 -32.04
C LYS A 179 17.31 -8.69 -30.96
N VAL A 180 17.12 -9.26 -29.78
CA VAL A 180 16.78 -8.54 -28.57
C VAL A 180 18.05 -8.37 -27.74
N LYS A 181 18.33 -7.14 -27.36
CA LYS A 181 19.43 -6.77 -26.47
C LYS A 181 18.86 -6.31 -25.14
N TRP A 182 19.47 -6.76 -24.05
CA TRP A 182 19.07 -6.36 -22.71
C TRP A 182 20.29 -5.95 -21.88
N LEU A 183 20.17 -4.80 -21.24
CA LEU A 183 21.21 -4.23 -20.38
C LEU A 183 20.78 -4.45 -18.94
N THR A 184 21.60 -5.15 -18.15
CA THR A 184 21.32 -5.33 -16.72
C THR A 184 21.89 -4.14 -15.96
N GLU A 185 21.03 -3.24 -15.46
CA GLU A 185 21.47 -2.05 -14.71
C GLU A 185 22.33 -2.39 -13.48
N ALA A 186 22.11 -3.56 -12.88
CA ALA A 186 22.87 -4.02 -11.71
C ALA A 186 24.36 -4.31 -12.00
N THR A 187 24.70 -4.74 -13.22
CA THR A 187 26.08 -5.12 -13.58
C THR A 187 26.67 -4.29 -14.73
N GLY A 188 25.82 -3.54 -15.45
CA GLY A 188 26.20 -2.85 -16.70
C GLY A 188 26.46 -3.82 -17.86
N GLU A 189 26.23 -5.11 -17.68
CA GLU A 189 26.47 -6.12 -18.71
C GLU A 189 25.36 -6.11 -19.76
N THR A 190 25.77 -6.38 -20.99
CA THR A 190 24.89 -6.43 -22.15
C THR A 190 24.76 -7.86 -22.63
N PHE A 191 23.52 -8.32 -22.73
CA PHE A 191 23.17 -9.62 -23.28
C PHE A 191 22.44 -9.45 -24.61
N LEU A 192 22.62 -10.40 -25.51
CA LEU A 192 22.06 -10.36 -26.86
C LEU A 192 21.56 -11.74 -27.25
N THR A 193 20.33 -11.81 -27.76
CA THR A 193 19.77 -13.06 -28.24
C THR A 193 20.43 -13.55 -29.52
N ARG A 194 20.20 -14.84 -29.83
CA ARG A 194 20.24 -15.33 -31.21
C ARG A 194 19.22 -14.59 -32.08
N PHE A 195 19.31 -14.79 -33.40
CA PHE A 195 18.31 -14.23 -34.32
C PHE A 195 16.92 -14.83 -34.06
N ILE A 196 15.95 -13.95 -33.88
CA ILE A 196 14.54 -14.27 -33.64
C ILE A 196 13.77 -13.95 -34.91
N LEU A 197 13.03 -14.92 -35.43
CA LEU A 197 12.17 -14.71 -36.60
C LEU A 197 11.05 -13.71 -36.27
N HIS A 198 10.71 -12.87 -37.24
CA HIS A 198 9.68 -11.83 -37.11
C HIS A 198 8.25 -12.35 -36.85
N ASP A 199 8.01 -13.66 -36.94
CA ASP A 199 6.73 -14.35 -36.79
C ASP A 199 6.81 -15.52 -35.80
N VAL A 200 7.84 -15.54 -34.94
CA VAL A 200 8.07 -16.59 -33.95
C VAL A 200 6.87 -16.77 -33.00
N SER A 201 6.57 -18.01 -32.61
CA SER A 201 5.48 -18.28 -31.66
C SER A 201 5.79 -17.70 -30.26
N ALA A 202 4.76 -17.49 -29.44
CA ALA A 202 4.94 -16.98 -28.07
C ALA A 202 5.85 -17.89 -27.22
N ALA A 203 5.69 -19.21 -27.37
CA ALA A 203 6.50 -20.19 -26.64
C ALA A 203 7.98 -20.13 -27.06
N VAL A 204 8.26 -20.05 -28.36
CA VAL A 204 9.65 -19.98 -28.84
C VAL A 204 10.28 -18.62 -28.49
N MET A 205 9.53 -17.52 -28.55
CA MET A 205 10.00 -16.21 -28.06
C MET A 205 10.39 -16.29 -26.59
N ARG A 206 9.51 -16.85 -25.73
CA ARG A 206 9.80 -17.06 -24.29
C ARG A 206 11.11 -17.84 -24.11
N ASP A 207 11.23 -18.98 -24.78
CA ASP A 207 12.37 -19.89 -24.59
C ASP A 207 13.68 -19.22 -25.03
N ILE A 208 13.68 -18.44 -26.12
CA ILE A 208 14.86 -17.68 -26.55
C ILE A 208 15.22 -16.61 -25.53
N LEU A 209 14.26 -15.80 -25.07
CA LEU A 209 14.52 -14.73 -24.10
C LEU A 209 15.05 -15.28 -22.77
N MET A 210 14.52 -16.41 -22.29
CA MET A 210 14.97 -17.04 -21.05
C MET A 210 16.32 -17.74 -21.18
N ALA A 211 16.64 -18.28 -22.36
CA ALA A 211 17.90 -18.99 -22.59
C ALA A 211 19.07 -18.04 -22.87
N ASP A 212 18.82 -16.94 -23.59
CA ASP A 212 19.88 -16.05 -24.09
C ASP A 212 20.06 -14.79 -23.23
N LEU A 213 19.07 -14.44 -22.39
CA LEU A 213 19.11 -13.26 -21.51
C LEU A 213 18.86 -13.67 -20.04
N PRO A 214 19.48 -12.99 -19.06
CA PRO A 214 19.32 -13.31 -17.63
C PRO A 214 17.99 -12.81 -17.03
N THR A 215 16.88 -13.04 -17.75
CA THR A 215 15.54 -12.49 -17.46
C THR A 215 14.79 -13.19 -16.34
N GLY A 216 15.25 -14.38 -15.94
CA GLY A 216 14.49 -15.26 -15.07
C GLY A 216 13.23 -15.81 -15.76
N PRO A 217 12.25 -16.30 -14.99
CA PRO A 217 11.02 -16.84 -15.55
C PRO A 217 10.13 -15.78 -16.22
N LEU A 218 9.72 -16.07 -17.46
CA LEU A 218 8.86 -15.20 -18.27
C LEU A 218 7.55 -15.91 -18.64
N LEU A 219 6.47 -15.12 -18.70
CA LEU A 219 5.26 -15.47 -19.44
C LEU A 219 5.21 -14.63 -20.72
N VAL A 220 5.04 -15.27 -21.87
CA VAL A 220 4.92 -14.58 -23.16
C VAL A 220 3.61 -14.94 -23.84
N SER A 221 2.88 -13.94 -24.32
CA SER A 221 1.74 -14.10 -25.21
C SER A 221 2.00 -13.37 -26.52
N ARG A 222 1.28 -13.75 -27.60
CA ARG A 222 1.41 -13.12 -28.91
C ARG A 222 0.04 -12.78 -29.47
N SER A 223 -0.07 -11.62 -30.11
CA SER A 223 -1.26 -11.22 -30.87
C SER A 223 -1.50 -12.14 -32.07
N ARG A 224 -2.66 -11.97 -32.70
CA ARG A 224 -2.84 -12.36 -34.11
C ARG A 224 -1.97 -11.48 -35.01
N VAL A 225 -1.74 -11.94 -36.23
CA VAL A 225 -1.08 -11.15 -37.26
C VAL A 225 -1.89 -9.88 -37.52
N ASP A 226 -1.22 -8.73 -37.64
CA ASP A 226 -1.85 -7.51 -38.10
C ASP A 226 -2.20 -7.63 -39.59
N ALA A 227 -3.42 -7.26 -39.94
CA ALA A 227 -3.95 -7.46 -41.29
C ALA A 227 -3.31 -6.53 -42.34
N TYR A 228 -2.67 -5.44 -41.92
CA TYR A 228 -2.06 -4.47 -42.80
C TYR A 228 -0.55 -4.70 -42.90
N ASP A 229 0.16 -4.67 -41.78
CA ASP A 229 1.63 -4.71 -41.83
C ASP A 229 2.24 -6.12 -41.70
N GLY A 230 1.41 -7.13 -41.43
CA GLY A 230 1.87 -8.51 -41.21
C GLY A 230 2.63 -8.69 -39.89
N GLY A 231 2.59 -7.68 -39.01
CA GLY A 231 3.28 -7.62 -37.74
C GLY A 231 2.65 -8.46 -36.64
N TYR A 232 3.42 -8.66 -35.58
CA TYR A 232 3.00 -9.32 -34.36
C TYR A 232 3.42 -8.50 -33.14
N MET A 233 2.60 -8.56 -32.10
CA MET A 233 2.93 -8.06 -30.78
C MET A 233 3.14 -9.23 -29.83
N TRP A 234 4.27 -9.26 -29.14
CA TRP A 234 4.50 -10.13 -28.00
C TRP A 234 4.42 -9.32 -26.72
N LEU A 235 3.62 -9.79 -25.75
CA LEU A 235 3.64 -9.28 -24.38
C LEU A 235 4.53 -10.19 -23.54
N VAL A 236 5.59 -9.62 -23.00
CA VAL A 236 6.58 -10.30 -22.15
C VAL A 236 6.35 -9.86 -20.71
N THR A 237 5.89 -10.77 -19.87
CA THR A 237 5.64 -10.55 -18.44
C THR A 237 6.74 -11.20 -17.61
N PHE A 238 7.40 -10.40 -16.77
CA PHE A 238 8.47 -10.86 -15.88
C PHE A 238 7.83 -11.38 -14.58
N LEU A 239 8.08 -12.65 -14.23
CA LEU A 239 7.41 -13.28 -13.08
C LEU A 239 8.15 -13.03 -11.76
N ASP A 240 9.49 -13.06 -11.79
CA ASP A 240 10.35 -12.96 -10.60
C ASP A 240 11.25 -11.71 -10.65
N HIS A 241 10.63 -10.53 -10.80
CA HIS A 241 11.34 -9.25 -10.80
C HIS A 241 10.70 -8.24 -9.83
N ASP A 242 11.48 -7.80 -8.84
CA ASP A 242 11.07 -6.83 -7.81
C ASP A 242 11.73 -5.44 -7.98
N ALA A 243 12.30 -5.19 -9.16
CA ALA A 243 13.06 -4.00 -9.51
C ALA A 243 12.64 -3.47 -10.90
N PRO A 244 12.99 -2.21 -11.26
CA PRO A 244 12.83 -1.69 -12.61
C PRO A 244 13.43 -2.64 -13.66
N VAL A 245 12.61 -3.05 -14.62
CA VAL A 245 13.05 -3.84 -15.77
C VAL A 245 13.33 -2.87 -16.91
N PRO A 246 14.58 -2.73 -17.40
CA PRO A 246 14.87 -1.84 -18.51
C PRO A 246 14.26 -2.37 -19.82
N LEU A 247 13.83 -1.46 -20.71
CA LEU A 247 13.34 -1.84 -22.03
C LEU A 247 14.40 -2.57 -22.84
N PHE A 248 13.94 -3.55 -23.60
CA PHE A 248 14.76 -4.18 -24.61
C PHE A 248 15.19 -3.19 -25.69
N GLN A 249 16.44 -3.30 -26.12
CA GLN A 249 16.95 -2.66 -27.34
C GLN A 249 16.87 -3.66 -28.48
N ILE A 250 16.61 -3.20 -29.70
CA ILE A 250 16.48 -4.08 -30.86
C ILE A 250 17.60 -3.84 -31.87
N ASP A 251 18.19 -4.93 -32.33
CA ASP A 251 18.97 -4.97 -33.57
C ASP A 251 18.07 -5.54 -34.68
N SER A 252 17.65 -4.68 -35.59
CA SER A 252 16.77 -5.01 -36.72
C SER A 252 17.51 -5.12 -38.05
N LEU A 253 18.84 -5.28 -38.06
CA LEU A 253 19.64 -5.30 -39.29
C LEU A 253 19.23 -6.38 -40.31
N ARG A 254 18.61 -7.47 -39.83
CA ARG A 254 18.13 -8.58 -40.68
C ARG A 254 16.61 -8.61 -40.80
N LEU A 255 15.92 -7.56 -40.38
CA LEU A 255 14.49 -7.42 -40.56
C LEU A 255 14.22 -6.97 -42.01
N ALA A 256 13.30 -7.65 -42.68
CA ALA A 256 12.93 -7.37 -44.05
C ALA A 256 11.49 -6.80 -44.11
N GLY A 257 11.21 -6.03 -45.16
CA GLY A 257 9.93 -5.34 -45.35
C GLY A 257 10.12 -3.84 -45.57
N THR A 258 9.14 -3.19 -46.17
CA THR A 258 9.20 -1.73 -46.39
C THR A 258 9.15 -0.99 -45.06
N GLU A 259 10.18 -0.19 -44.75
CA GLU A 259 10.30 0.54 -43.47
C GLU A 259 10.09 -0.36 -42.23
N ALA A 260 10.51 -1.64 -42.34
CA ALA A 260 10.32 -2.60 -41.28
C ALA A 260 11.10 -2.20 -40.02
N LYS A 261 10.44 -2.25 -38.87
CA LYS A 261 11.02 -1.91 -37.57
C LYS A 261 10.43 -2.77 -36.47
N VAL A 262 11.13 -2.81 -35.34
CA VAL A 262 10.60 -3.38 -34.10
C VAL A 262 10.52 -2.26 -33.07
N SER A 263 9.34 -2.07 -32.49
CA SER A 263 9.14 -1.16 -31.36
C SER A 263 9.10 -1.95 -30.06
N VAL A 264 9.63 -1.36 -29.00
CA VAL A 264 9.57 -1.92 -27.65
C VAL A 264 9.01 -0.83 -26.72
N GLN A 265 7.99 -1.16 -25.95
CA GLN A 265 7.31 -0.21 -25.06
C GLN A 265 6.94 -0.88 -23.74
N TYR A 266 6.87 -0.10 -22.67
CA TYR A 266 6.22 -0.58 -21.44
C TYR A 266 4.72 -0.65 -21.68
N VAL A 267 4.16 -1.84 -21.42
CA VAL A 267 2.72 -1.99 -21.21
C VAL A 267 2.40 -1.81 -19.74
N ASN A 268 3.29 -2.30 -18.88
CA ASN A 268 3.27 -2.04 -17.45
C ASN A 268 4.72 -1.87 -16.94
N PRO A 269 5.15 -0.68 -16.50
CA PRO A 269 6.47 -0.53 -15.89
C PRO A 269 6.50 -1.24 -14.53
N SER A 270 7.71 -1.48 -14.00
CA SER A 270 7.82 -1.99 -12.62
C SER A 270 7.15 -1.00 -11.64
N PRO A 271 6.24 -1.47 -10.77
CA PRO A 271 5.54 -0.60 -9.84
C PRO A 271 6.51 0.06 -8.85
N GLU A 272 6.18 1.28 -8.41
CA GLU A 272 6.91 1.92 -7.32
C GLU A 272 6.77 1.13 -6.02
N ARG A 273 7.83 1.06 -5.22
CA ARG A 273 7.76 0.43 -3.90
C ARG A 273 6.96 1.29 -2.94
N LEU A 274 5.72 0.88 -2.68
CA LEU A 274 4.90 1.45 -1.63
C LEU A 274 5.03 0.64 -0.34
N ARG A 275 5.17 1.35 0.77
CA ARG A 275 5.20 0.76 2.10
C ARG A 275 3.79 0.63 2.65
N GLY A 276 3.48 -0.54 3.19
CA GLY A 276 2.27 -0.82 3.96
C GLY A 276 2.64 -1.69 5.16
N LYS A 277 2.22 -1.28 6.36
CA LYS A 277 2.41 -2.03 7.60
C LYS A 277 1.17 -1.95 8.45
N VAL A 278 0.94 -3.02 9.21
CA VAL A 278 -0.11 -3.04 10.22
C VAL A 278 0.52 -3.34 11.56
N HIS A 279 0.27 -2.48 12.53
CA HIS A 279 0.81 -2.51 13.88
C HIS A 279 -0.26 -3.06 14.82
N VAL A 280 0.15 -3.93 15.74
CA VAL A 280 -0.74 -4.44 16.79
C VAL A 280 -0.23 -3.94 18.13
N PHE A 281 -1.07 -3.18 18.81
CA PHE A 281 -0.84 -2.67 20.15
C PHE A 281 -1.71 -3.43 21.13
N GLN A 282 -1.22 -3.60 22.36
CA GLN A 282 -1.98 -4.19 23.45
C GLN A 282 -1.91 -3.30 24.69
N ARG A 283 -3.05 -3.12 25.35
CA ARG A 283 -3.18 -2.48 26.65
C ARG A 283 -3.10 -3.55 27.74
N PRO A 284 -2.23 -3.41 28.74
CA PRO A 284 -2.21 -4.32 29.88
C PRO A 284 -3.45 -4.10 30.74
N ASP A 285 -3.95 -5.18 31.35
CA ASP A 285 -5.13 -5.16 32.22
C ASP A 285 -4.74 -4.72 33.64
N VAL A 286 -4.30 -3.47 33.74
CA VAL A 286 -3.92 -2.80 34.98
C VAL A 286 -4.52 -1.40 34.99
N ALA A 287 -4.82 -0.87 36.18
CA ALA A 287 -5.30 0.50 36.32
C ALA A 287 -4.28 1.48 35.69
N GLY A 288 -4.74 2.33 34.77
CA GLY A 288 -3.86 3.26 34.03
C GLY A 288 -2.99 2.58 32.97
N GLY A 289 -3.32 1.35 32.54
CA GLY A 289 -2.60 0.64 31.49
C GLY A 289 -2.49 1.46 30.20
N MET A 290 -1.31 1.42 29.58
CA MET A 290 -0.96 2.16 28.36
C MET A 290 -0.77 1.18 27.21
N PHE A 291 -1.20 1.52 25.99
CA PHE A 291 -0.94 0.63 24.85
C PHE A 291 0.55 0.58 24.50
N VAL A 292 1.05 -0.63 24.31
CA VAL A 292 2.41 -0.91 23.85
C VAL A 292 2.36 -1.76 22.60
N GLU A 293 3.18 -1.43 21.60
CA GLU A 293 3.29 -2.21 20.37
C GLU A 293 3.81 -3.62 20.68
N GLN A 294 3.18 -4.64 20.11
CA GLN A 294 3.51 -6.05 20.32
C GLN A 294 4.08 -6.70 19.06
N MET A 295 3.51 -6.39 17.89
CA MET A 295 3.93 -7.01 16.64
C MET A 295 3.52 -6.19 15.41
N LEU A 296 4.07 -6.57 14.26
CA LEU A 296 3.67 -6.13 12.93
C LEU A 296 3.01 -7.29 12.18
N LEU A 297 1.94 -7.01 11.43
CA LEU A 297 1.31 -7.94 10.51
C LEU A 297 1.72 -7.61 9.08
N SER A 298 2.17 -8.62 8.35
CA SER A 298 2.51 -8.51 6.93
C SER A 298 2.20 -9.83 6.21
N PRO A 299 1.81 -9.78 4.91
CA PRO A 299 1.64 -10.98 4.11
C PRO A 299 2.91 -11.83 4.09
N HIS A 300 2.76 -13.14 3.98
CA HIS A 300 3.89 -14.06 3.88
C HIS A 300 4.74 -13.82 2.62
N VAL A 301 4.08 -13.59 1.49
CA VAL A 301 4.74 -13.23 0.23
C VAL A 301 4.64 -11.73 0.07
N HIS A 302 5.76 -11.03 -0.04
CA HIS A 302 5.74 -9.60 -0.31
C HIS A 302 5.34 -9.36 -1.77
N GLN A 303 4.51 -8.35 -2.01
CA GLN A 303 4.23 -7.87 -3.36
C GLN A 303 4.46 -6.36 -3.37
N VAL A 304 5.07 -5.86 -4.44
CA VAL A 304 5.32 -4.43 -4.56
C VAL A 304 3.98 -3.70 -4.72
N ALA A 305 3.85 -2.56 -4.05
CA ALA A 305 2.68 -1.69 -4.14
C ALA A 305 1.34 -2.33 -3.75
N ASP A 306 1.30 -3.44 -3.00
CA ASP A 306 0.04 -4.16 -2.69
C ASP A 306 -0.92 -3.41 -1.76
N ARG A 307 -0.46 -2.29 -1.20
CA ARG A 307 -1.18 -1.40 -0.28
C ARG A 307 -1.81 -2.13 0.91
N CYS A 308 -1.17 -3.19 1.39
CA CYS A 308 -1.63 -3.86 2.60
C CYS A 308 -1.71 -2.91 3.79
N GLY A 309 -2.86 -2.91 4.47
CA GLY A 309 -3.18 -1.94 5.53
C GLY A 309 -4.13 -0.83 5.07
N GLN A 310 -4.63 -0.86 3.84
CA GLN A 310 -5.68 0.05 3.36
C GLN A 310 -6.91 0.05 4.27
N SER A 311 -7.27 -1.12 4.78
CA SER A 311 -8.30 -1.26 5.80
C SER A 311 -7.92 -2.34 6.80
N VAL A 312 -8.29 -2.15 8.06
CA VAL A 312 -8.01 -3.09 9.16
C VAL A 312 -9.22 -3.23 10.05
N ARG A 313 -9.68 -4.45 10.33
CA ARG A 313 -10.77 -4.71 11.28
C ARG A 313 -10.44 -5.88 12.17
N MET A 314 -10.93 -5.87 13.40
CA MET A 314 -10.75 -6.94 14.36
C MET A 314 -12.08 -7.53 14.82
N SER A 315 -12.05 -8.84 15.06
CA SER A 315 -13.13 -9.52 15.76
C SER A 315 -12.58 -10.71 16.54
N GLY A 316 -12.76 -10.68 17.85
CA GLY A 316 -12.22 -11.70 18.75
C GLY A 316 -10.71 -11.82 18.61
N LYS A 317 -10.23 -12.99 18.16
CA LYS A 317 -8.79 -13.26 17.98
C LYS A 317 -8.29 -13.00 16.57
N TYR A 318 -9.09 -12.41 15.69
CA TYR A 318 -8.74 -12.25 14.29
C TYR A 318 -8.64 -10.78 13.91
N ALA A 319 -7.60 -10.45 13.16
CA ALA A 319 -7.48 -9.19 12.42
C ALA A 319 -7.60 -9.47 10.92
N LEU A 320 -8.46 -8.74 10.23
CA LEU A 320 -8.59 -8.73 8.78
C LEU A 320 -7.90 -7.47 8.23
N VAL A 321 -7.03 -7.64 7.25
CA VAL A 321 -6.26 -6.57 6.60
C VAL A 321 -6.54 -6.57 5.10
N GLY A 322 -7.01 -5.44 4.57
CA GLY A 322 -7.21 -5.22 3.14
C GLY A 322 -5.94 -4.81 2.41
N CYS A 323 -5.73 -5.38 1.22
CA CYS A 323 -4.60 -5.16 0.31
C CYS A 323 -5.13 -4.98 -1.12
N PRO A 324 -5.64 -3.79 -1.47
CA PRO A 324 -6.44 -3.57 -2.67
C PRO A 324 -5.65 -3.56 -3.98
N ASN A 325 -4.32 -3.73 -3.97
CA ASN A 325 -3.52 -3.81 -5.20
C ASN A 325 -2.79 -5.15 -5.33
N ARG A 326 -3.31 -6.19 -4.67
CA ARG A 326 -2.63 -7.47 -4.58
C ARG A 326 -3.17 -8.48 -5.59
N ASP A 327 -2.27 -9.01 -6.42
CA ASP A 327 -2.59 -9.70 -7.67
C ASP A 327 -1.87 -11.04 -7.81
N GLN A 328 -2.29 -12.02 -7.01
CA GLN A 328 -1.65 -13.35 -7.01
C GLN A 328 -2.14 -14.28 -8.13
N ARG A 329 -3.27 -13.98 -8.80
CA ARG A 329 -3.91 -14.90 -9.76
C ARG A 329 -3.93 -14.40 -11.20
N VAL A 330 -4.03 -13.09 -11.42
CA VAL A 330 -4.08 -12.50 -12.77
C VAL A 330 -3.01 -11.39 -12.82
N PRO A 331 -1.84 -11.63 -13.44
CA PRO A 331 -0.70 -10.71 -13.40
C PRO A 331 -0.95 -9.28 -13.93
N SER A 332 -2.04 -9.10 -14.68
CA SER A 332 -2.38 -7.85 -15.37
C SER A 332 -3.68 -7.21 -14.88
N GLN A 333 -4.26 -7.68 -13.78
CA GLN A 333 -5.48 -7.10 -13.22
C GLN A 333 -5.34 -6.91 -11.73
N ASN A 334 -5.64 -5.69 -11.29
CA ASN A 334 -5.78 -5.39 -9.89
C ASN A 334 -7.06 -6.04 -9.32
N SER A 335 -6.88 -7.15 -8.62
CA SER A 335 -7.95 -7.95 -8.00
C SER A 335 -8.09 -7.70 -6.50
N GLY A 336 -7.04 -7.21 -5.84
CA GLY A 336 -6.98 -7.02 -4.41
C GLY A 336 -7.03 -8.34 -3.60
N ALA A 337 -6.71 -8.23 -2.31
CA ALA A 337 -6.79 -9.35 -1.38
C ALA A 337 -7.20 -8.88 0.03
N GLY A 338 -7.67 -9.83 0.84
CA GLY A 338 -7.82 -9.69 2.28
C GLY A 338 -7.03 -10.77 3.00
N PHE A 339 -6.26 -10.39 4.02
CA PHE A 339 -5.51 -11.31 4.87
C PHE A 339 -6.13 -11.38 6.26
N MET A 340 -6.36 -12.59 6.75
CA MET A 340 -6.78 -12.83 8.10
C MET A 340 -5.59 -13.30 8.94
N TYR A 341 -5.31 -12.61 10.03
CA TYR A 341 -4.26 -12.93 10.99
C TYR A 341 -4.87 -13.37 12.31
N HIS A 342 -4.29 -14.41 12.92
CA HIS A 342 -4.70 -14.87 14.24
C HIS A 342 -3.82 -14.24 15.33
N LEU A 343 -4.42 -13.42 16.19
CA LEU A 343 -3.76 -12.65 17.25
C LEU A 343 -3.54 -13.44 18.55
N GLY A 344 -3.86 -14.74 18.58
CA GLY A 344 -3.70 -15.57 19.79
C GLY A 344 -2.27 -15.68 20.32
N LEU A 345 -1.26 -15.34 19.51
CA LEU A 345 0.13 -15.23 19.98
C LEU A 345 0.28 -14.18 21.10
N LEU A 346 -0.59 -13.16 21.14
CA LEU A 346 -0.61 -12.16 22.21
C LEU A 346 -0.94 -12.73 23.60
N ALA A 347 -1.49 -13.95 23.67
CA ALA A 347 -1.80 -14.62 24.92
C ALA A 347 -0.64 -15.52 25.41
N VAL A 348 0.47 -15.62 24.66
CA VAL A 348 1.61 -16.45 25.05
C VAL A 348 2.38 -15.74 26.17
N GLN A 349 2.33 -16.31 27.37
CA GLN A 349 3.19 -15.94 28.48
C GLN A 349 4.34 -16.93 28.57
N TYR A 350 5.58 -16.42 28.54
CA TYR A 350 6.74 -17.23 28.88
C TYR A 350 6.77 -17.40 30.40
N SER A 351 6.94 -18.63 30.91
CA SER A 351 7.10 -18.82 32.35
C SER A 351 8.38 -18.14 32.82
N SER A 352 8.31 -17.31 33.85
CA SER A 352 9.51 -16.83 34.54
C SER A 352 10.26 -18.04 35.13
N LYS A 353 11.56 -18.15 34.83
CA LYS A 353 12.45 -19.11 35.51
C LYS A 353 12.74 -18.67 36.94
#